data_AF-A0A956ECH5-F1
#
_entry.id   AF-A0A956ECH5-F1
#
_cell.length_a   1.000
_cell.length_b   1.000
_cell.length_c   1.000
_cell.angle_alpha   90.00
_cell.angle_beta   90.00
_cell.angle_gamma   90.00
#
_symmetry.space_group_name_H-M   'P 1'
#
loop_
_entity.id
_entity.type
_entity.pdbx_description
1 polymer ?
#
loop_
_entity_poly.entity_id
_entity_poly.type
_entity_poly.pdbx_seq_one_letter_code
_entity_poly.pdbx_strand_id
1 'polypeptide(L)'
;MSTEPAELSGLRRPFPSWLAWPSRALRYRAHVRLYAAATLIRLTLPDAMSKAWFPEVLLHWLGALVLLVSGSLLGWALCLLAILVELFTLSDQLTQTAYLGLVAAAAIGCFIGDAAGRPRRMLVNLASVVRTLTVGTYFLAAFHKINRDFLDPGVSCASGGMHVLAQHYGSSALASAAEWRLWPYLFLAAEFGLVVTAVVRPAWGAIYAALLHLPLTIIFAPAFAFTMASGWVTLLSDDELRQLGGTLRERWRTVAAAGAIPIMLSLGLPPYDRWQSDPDWCIKEALLWLVLAWLVVAYIRRRRSGLPPERWFGAWRELSAPAARRWALGAGSLWLLNGFTPYTGLNFQHTGAMLSNLRVDRGCYNHILVPENYRFREEYIRLDEVHVDGYSLDPASYRDQLYNAEILAPQLRAWCRRSQARVSLRGSYGTEAFELADACGSPLPWQPTLPHFRRFQQNLSRECPQACVH
;
A
#
# COMPACT_ATOMS: atom_id res chain seq x y z
N MET A 1 -26.14 6.13 -58.15
CA MET A 1 -26.50 7.38 -57.45
C MET A 1 -27.30 6.99 -56.22
N SER A 2 -26.63 6.88 -55.07
CA SER A 2 -27.26 6.64 -53.76
C SER A 2 -27.11 7.91 -52.94
N THR A 3 -28.22 8.59 -52.69
CA THR A 3 -28.31 9.79 -51.88
C THR A 3 -28.18 9.42 -50.40
N GLU A 4 -27.01 9.64 -49.79
CA GLU A 4 -26.89 9.67 -48.34
C GLU A 4 -27.65 10.90 -47.79
N PRO A 5 -28.50 10.74 -46.76
CA PRO A 5 -29.24 11.85 -46.17
C PRO A 5 -28.31 12.74 -45.36
N ALA A 6 -28.08 13.94 -45.87
CA ALA A 6 -27.32 15.00 -45.24
C ALA A 6 -28.18 15.79 -44.24
N GLU A 7 -28.50 15.26 -43.05
CA GLU A 7 -29.21 16.10 -42.06
C GLU A 7 -29.23 15.63 -40.58
N LEU A 8 -28.15 15.05 -40.04
CA LEU A 8 -28.03 14.80 -38.59
C LEU A 8 -26.68 15.21 -37.97
N SER A 9 -25.92 16.10 -38.61
CA SER A 9 -24.64 16.60 -38.10
C SER A 9 -24.77 17.82 -37.16
N GLY A 10 -25.95 18.44 -37.05
CA GLY A 10 -26.12 19.74 -36.37
C GLY A 10 -26.42 19.73 -34.85
N LEU A 11 -26.73 18.58 -34.23
CA LEU A 11 -27.24 18.54 -32.84
C LEU A 11 -26.36 17.82 -31.83
N ARG A 12 -25.13 17.42 -32.19
CA ARG A 12 -24.14 17.06 -31.17
C ARG A 12 -23.55 18.32 -30.59
N ARG A 13 -24.25 18.93 -29.63
CA ARG A 13 -23.61 19.88 -28.71
C ARG A 13 -22.33 19.19 -28.21
N PRO A 14 -21.13 19.76 -28.43
CA PRO A 14 -19.92 19.14 -27.95
C PRO A 14 -20.11 19.00 -26.44
N PHE A 15 -20.14 17.76 -25.95
CA PHE A 15 -19.99 17.51 -24.53
C PHE A 15 -18.77 18.33 -24.08
N PRO A 16 -18.85 19.08 -22.98
CA PRO A 16 -17.74 19.90 -22.53
C PRO A 16 -16.48 19.02 -22.54
N SER A 17 -15.44 19.45 -23.26
CA SER A 17 -14.28 18.61 -23.57
C SER A 17 -13.56 18.09 -22.31
N TRP A 18 -13.81 18.70 -21.15
CA TRP A 18 -13.35 18.25 -19.83
C TRP A 18 -14.14 17.09 -19.22
N LEU A 19 -15.32 16.75 -19.76
CA LEU A 19 -16.13 15.58 -19.39
C LEU A 19 -15.96 14.40 -20.34
N ALA A 20 -15.49 14.64 -21.58
CA ALA A 20 -15.29 13.60 -22.57
C ALA A 20 -13.98 12.83 -22.32
N TRP A 21 -14.05 11.50 -22.33
CA TRP A 21 -12.92 10.57 -22.25
C TRP A 21 -11.71 11.08 -23.07
N PRO A 22 -10.55 11.39 -22.46
CA PRO A 22 -9.35 11.77 -23.21
C PRO A 22 -8.78 10.66 -24.12
N SER A 23 -9.35 9.45 -24.15
CA SER A 23 -8.52 8.24 -24.20
C SER A 23 -9.08 7.08 -25.04
N ARG A 24 -8.89 7.17 -26.36
CA ARG A 24 -8.74 5.95 -27.19
C ARG A 24 -7.56 5.07 -26.74
N ALA A 25 -6.62 5.63 -25.97
CA ALA A 25 -5.46 4.92 -25.47
C ALA A 25 -5.85 3.83 -24.45
N LEU A 26 -5.51 2.58 -24.77
CA LEU A 26 -5.90 1.40 -24.00
C LEU A 26 -5.34 1.42 -22.58
N ARG A 27 -4.05 1.77 -22.42
CA ARG A 27 -3.38 1.79 -21.11
C ARG A 27 -4.07 2.67 -20.07
N TYR A 28 -4.50 3.88 -20.45
CA TYR A 28 -5.21 4.76 -19.52
C TYR A 28 -6.49 4.12 -19.00
N ARG A 29 -7.26 3.48 -19.88
CA ARG A 29 -8.55 2.87 -19.51
C ARG A 29 -8.33 1.73 -18.54
N ALA A 30 -7.34 0.90 -18.82
CA ALA A 30 -6.97 -0.20 -17.95
C ALA A 30 -6.50 0.32 -16.58
N HIS A 31 -5.65 1.35 -16.56
CA HIS A 31 -5.18 1.97 -15.32
C HIS A 31 -6.33 2.56 -14.49
N VAL A 32 -7.19 3.40 -15.08
CA VAL A 32 -8.35 4.00 -14.41
C VAL A 32 -9.28 2.93 -13.83
N ARG A 33 -9.58 1.88 -14.60
CA ARG A 33 -10.46 0.80 -14.15
C ARG A 33 -9.84 0.00 -13.01
N LEU A 34 -8.55 -0.29 -13.07
CA LEU A 34 -7.86 -0.98 -11.97
C LEU A 34 -7.70 -0.09 -10.74
N TYR A 35 -7.46 1.21 -10.90
CA TYR A 35 -7.44 2.16 -9.79
C TYR A 35 -8.80 2.22 -9.09
N ALA A 36 -9.89 2.32 -9.86
CA ALA A 36 -11.24 2.32 -9.31
C ALA A 36 -11.58 0.97 -8.66
N ALA A 37 -11.21 -0.16 -9.28
CA ALA A 37 -11.39 -1.48 -8.69
C ALA A 37 -10.59 -1.64 -7.38
N ALA A 38 -9.33 -1.18 -7.34
CA ALA A 38 -8.51 -1.18 -6.14
C ALA A 38 -9.14 -0.33 -5.03
N THR A 39 -9.68 0.84 -5.39
CA THR A 39 -10.42 1.69 -4.47
C THR A 39 -11.61 0.95 -3.86
N LEU A 40 -12.43 0.28 -4.69
CA LEU A 40 -13.60 -0.48 -4.22
C LEU A 40 -13.22 -1.70 -3.38
N ILE A 41 -12.15 -2.42 -3.75
CA ILE A 41 -11.63 -3.57 -2.99
C ILE A 41 -11.10 -3.13 -1.63
N ARG A 42 -10.48 -1.95 -1.56
CA ARG A 42 -10.01 -1.37 -0.30
C ARG A 42 -11.17 -1.05 0.65
N LEU A 43 -12.33 -0.61 0.11
CA LEU A 43 -13.52 -0.38 0.91
C LEU A 43 -14.12 -1.67 1.52
N THR A 44 -13.60 -2.86 1.22
CA THR A 44 -14.02 -4.11 1.90
C THR A 44 -13.22 -4.40 3.17
N LEU A 45 -12.21 -3.57 3.50
CA LEU A 45 -11.45 -3.71 4.74
C LEU A 45 -12.34 -3.44 5.96
N PRO A 46 -12.11 -4.11 7.11
CA PRO A 46 -12.92 -3.95 8.31
C PRO A 46 -13.09 -2.50 8.79
N ASP A 47 -12.03 -1.68 8.67
CA ASP A 47 -12.05 -0.28 9.13
C ASP A 47 -13.10 0.56 8.37
N ALA A 48 -13.23 0.33 7.06
CA ALA A 48 -14.19 1.00 6.20
C ALA A 48 -15.65 0.63 6.53
N MET A 49 -15.88 -0.44 7.29
CA MET A 49 -17.23 -0.82 7.75
C MET A 49 -17.66 -0.05 9.01
N SER A 50 -16.75 0.70 9.64
CA SER A 50 -17.10 1.48 10.83
C SER A 50 -17.88 2.75 10.48
N LYS A 51 -18.82 3.16 11.34
CA LYS A 51 -19.69 4.33 11.07
C LYS A 51 -18.92 5.64 10.89
N ALA A 52 -17.76 5.77 11.53
CA ALA A 52 -16.92 6.98 11.43
C ALA A 52 -16.36 7.19 10.02
N TRP A 53 -16.26 6.11 9.22
CA TRP A 53 -15.70 6.13 7.87
C TRP A 53 -16.75 6.42 6.78
N PHE A 54 -18.04 6.43 7.12
CA PHE A 54 -19.12 6.54 6.14
C PHE A 54 -18.98 7.71 5.13
N PRO A 55 -18.63 8.95 5.54
CA PRO A 55 -18.48 10.05 4.59
C PRO A 55 -17.36 9.81 3.57
N GLU A 56 -16.25 9.22 4.01
CA GLU A 56 -15.07 8.95 3.18
C GLU A 56 -15.30 7.74 2.27
N VAL A 57 -15.92 6.67 2.78
CA VAL A 57 -16.41 5.54 1.99
C VAL A 57 -17.32 6.00 0.85
N LEU A 58 -18.27 6.90 1.14
CA LEU A 58 -19.18 7.44 0.13
C LEU A 58 -18.44 8.23 -0.95
N LEU A 59 -17.48 9.09 -0.57
CA LEU A 59 -16.65 9.85 -1.51
C LEU A 59 -15.80 8.92 -2.38
N HIS A 60 -15.18 7.91 -1.78
CA HIS A 60 -14.39 6.90 -2.51
C HIS A 60 -15.25 6.13 -3.50
N TRP A 61 -16.43 5.69 -3.10
CA TRP A 61 -17.37 4.97 -3.96
C TRP A 61 -17.83 5.83 -5.14
N LEU A 62 -18.26 7.06 -4.89
CA LEU A 62 -18.65 8.02 -5.93
C LEU A 62 -17.49 8.32 -6.88
N GLY A 63 -16.29 8.59 -6.35
CA GLY A 63 -15.10 8.83 -7.16
C GLY A 63 -14.75 7.64 -8.05
N ALA A 64 -14.74 6.42 -7.50
CA ALA A 64 -14.47 5.19 -8.23
C ALA A 64 -15.51 4.94 -9.34
N LEU A 65 -16.81 5.15 -9.07
CA LEU A 65 -17.85 5.02 -10.09
C LEU A 65 -17.70 6.05 -11.22
N VAL A 66 -17.45 7.32 -10.87
CA VAL A 66 -17.20 8.37 -11.86
C VAL A 66 -15.98 8.02 -12.72
N LEU A 67 -14.93 7.46 -12.13
CA LEU A 67 -13.76 6.95 -12.86
C LEU A 67 -14.10 5.78 -13.79
N LEU A 68 -14.89 4.80 -13.34
CA LEU A 68 -15.32 3.67 -14.17
C LEU A 68 -16.14 4.09 -15.40
N VAL A 69 -17.01 5.08 -15.22
CA VAL A 69 -17.88 5.60 -16.29
C VAL A 69 -17.11 6.54 -17.23
N SER A 70 -16.45 7.54 -16.68
CA SER A 70 -15.92 8.68 -17.45
C SER A 70 -14.39 8.82 -17.44
N GLY A 71 -13.71 8.25 -16.44
CA GLY A 71 -12.27 8.49 -16.22
C GLY A 71 -11.92 9.98 -16.13
N SER A 72 -12.86 10.81 -15.66
CA SER A 72 -12.77 12.27 -15.66
C SER A 72 -11.97 12.82 -14.48
N LEU A 73 -11.60 14.10 -14.58
CA LEU A 73 -10.96 14.86 -13.50
C LEU A 73 -11.78 14.84 -12.20
N LEU A 74 -13.12 14.90 -12.31
CA LEU A 74 -14.00 14.86 -11.14
C LEU A 74 -13.84 13.55 -10.36
N GLY A 75 -13.76 12.41 -11.04
CA GLY A 75 -13.55 11.12 -10.40
C GLY A 75 -12.23 11.07 -9.61
N TRP A 76 -11.15 11.57 -10.22
CA TRP A 76 -9.84 11.66 -9.57
C TRP A 76 -9.87 12.62 -8.36
N ALA A 77 -10.52 13.77 -8.49
CA ALA A 77 -10.66 14.75 -7.41
C ALA A 77 -11.45 14.20 -6.21
N LEU A 78 -12.55 13.49 -6.47
CA LEU A 78 -13.33 12.82 -5.43
C LEU A 78 -12.52 11.73 -4.71
N CYS A 79 -11.78 10.90 -5.45
CA CYS A 79 -10.89 9.91 -4.86
C CYS A 79 -9.78 10.56 -4.03
N LEU A 80 -9.15 11.63 -4.51
CA LEU A 80 -8.12 12.34 -3.73
C LEU A 80 -8.71 12.96 -2.46
N LEU A 81 -9.87 13.61 -2.56
CA LEU A 81 -10.53 14.21 -1.40
C LEU A 81 -10.85 13.15 -0.34
N ALA A 82 -11.37 11.99 -0.74
CA ALA A 82 -11.62 10.88 0.17
C ALA A 82 -10.34 10.46 0.92
N ILE A 83 -9.24 10.26 0.18
CA ILE A 83 -7.94 9.88 0.74
C ILE A 83 -7.39 10.95 1.69
N LEU A 84 -7.54 12.23 1.35
CA LEU A 84 -7.08 13.31 2.23
C LEU A 84 -7.91 13.36 3.52
N VAL A 85 -9.24 13.20 3.44
CA VAL A 85 -10.10 13.10 4.63
C VAL A 85 -9.65 11.94 5.51
N GLU A 86 -9.34 10.81 4.91
CA GLU A 86 -8.89 9.62 5.61
C GLU A 86 -7.54 9.84 6.34
N LEU A 87 -6.54 10.35 5.63
CA LEU A 87 -5.20 10.60 6.16
C LEU A 87 -5.23 11.63 7.30
N PHE A 88 -6.09 12.65 7.21
CA PHE A 88 -6.14 13.73 8.19
C PHE A 88 -7.12 13.48 9.34
N THR A 89 -8.13 12.62 9.19
CA THR A 89 -9.19 12.46 10.20
C THR A 89 -9.36 11.05 10.75
N LEU A 90 -9.04 10.00 9.98
CA LEU A 90 -9.37 8.61 10.33
C LEU A 90 -8.17 7.79 10.82
N SER A 91 -7.01 8.42 11.01
CA SER A 91 -5.78 7.78 11.46
C SER A 91 -5.34 6.58 10.60
N ASP A 92 -5.73 6.52 9.31
CA ASP A 92 -5.43 5.38 8.45
C ASP A 92 -3.94 5.29 8.08
N GLN A 93 -3.26 4.27 8.57
CA GLN A 93 -1.82 4.13 8.50
C GLN A 93 -1.31 3.45 7.22
N LEU A 94 -2.21 3.04 6.33
CA LEU A 94 -1.86 2.12 5.25
C LEU A 94 -1.03 2.82 4.15
N THR A 95 0.11 2.21 3.78
CA THR A 95 0.91 2.63 2.61
C THR A 95 0.06 2.74 1.33
N GLN A 96 -0.98 1.90 1.23
CA GLN A 96 -1.89 1.85 0.09
C GLN A 96 -2.56 3.21 -0.17
N THR A 97 -2.89 3.91 0.90
CA THR A 97 -3.61 5.19 0.94
C THR A 97 -2.75 6.31 0.41
N ALA A 98 -1.52 6.41 0.91
CA ALA A 98 -0.54 7.37 0.44
C ALA A 98 -0.19 7.14 -1.04
N TYR A 99 -0.04 5.86 -1.45
CA TYR A 99 0.19 5.51 -2.85
C TYR A 99 -0.97 5.93 -3.75
N LEU A 100 -2.20 5.55 -3.42
CA LEU A 100 -3.40 5.92 -4.19
C LEU A 100 -3.57 7.44 -4.26
N GLY A 101 -3.31 8.14 -3.15
CA GLY A 101 -3.38 9.60 -3.06
C GLY A 101 -2.42 10.28 -4.02
N LEU A 102 -1.17 9.84 -4.07
CA LEU A 102 -0.19 10.37 -5.02
C LEU A 102 -0.53 10.04 -6.46
N VAL A 103 -1.08 8.85 -6.74
CA VAL A 103 -1.56 8.51 -8.09
C VAL A 103 -2.71 9.43 -8.51
N ALA A 104 -3.68 9.68 -7.63
CA ALA A 104 -4.79 10.59 -7.91
C ALA A 104 -4.32 12.04 -8.08
N ALA A 105 -3.42 12.52 -7.22
CA ALA A 105 -2.81 13.84 -7.35
C ALA A 105 -2.01 13.99 -8.65
N ALA A 106 -1.26 12.96 -9.06
CA ALA A 106 -0.54 12.94 -10.33
C ALA A 106 -1.49 12.97 -11.53
N ALA A 107 -2.61 12.24 -11.47
CA ALA A 107 -3.63 12.28 -12.50
C ALA A 107 -4.21 13.69 -12.65
N ILE A 108 -4.62 14.31 -11.54
CA ILE A 108 -5.13 15.70 -11.50
C ILE A 108 -4.10 16.67 -12.07
N GLY A 109 -2.85 16.60 -11.63
CA GLY A 109 -1.76 17.45 -12.13
C GLY A 109 -1.54 17.29 -13.64
N CYS A 110 -1.64 16.05 -14.15
CA CYS A 110 -1.55 15.77 -15.58
C CYS A 110 -2.75 16.36 -16.35
N PHE A 111 -3.97 16.28 -15.82
CA PHE A 111 -5.17 16.89 -16.42
C PHE A 111 -5.05 18.42 -16.49
N ILE A 112 -4.63 19.07 -15.40
CA ILE A 112 -4.47 20.53 -15.34
C ILE A 112 -3.35 20.98 -16.29
N GLY A 113 -2.21 20.31 -16.27
CA GLY A 113 -1.07 20.64 -17.13
C GLY A 113 -1.33 20.41 -18.63
N ASP A 114 -2.32 19.58 -18.98
CA ASP A 114 -2.69 19.26 -20.35
C ASP A 114 -3.97 19.98 -20.83
N ALA A 115 -4.46 20.97 -20.07
CA ALA A 115 -5.56 21.85 -20.49
C ALA A 115 -5.30 22.55 -21.84
N ALA A 116 -4.05 22.55 -22.31
CA ALA A 116 -3.63 22.96 -23.66
C ALA A 116 -3.95 21.93 -24.79
N GLY A 117 -4.68 20.86 -24.50
CA GLY A 117 -5.27 19.96 -25.51
C GLY A 117 -4.33 18.90 -26.11
N ARG A 118 -3.38 18.33 -25.35
CA ARG A 118 -2.44 17.30 -25.86
C ARG A 118 -2.59 15.95 -25.13
N PRO A 119 -3.74 15.25 -25.23
CA PRO A 119 -4.10 14.09 -24.40
C PRO A 119 -3.04 12.98 -24.38
N ARG A 120 -2.31 12.77 -25.49
CA ARG A 120 -1.23 11.78 -25.54
C ARG A 120 -0.11 12.06 -24.54
N ARG A 121 0.23 13.33 -24.28
CA ARG A 121 1.28 13.72 -23.33
C ARG A 121 0.85 13.46 -21.89
N MET A 122 -0.40 13.80 -21.54
CA MET A 122 -0.98 13.50 -20.23
C MET A 122 -0.81 12.02 -19.87
N LEU A 123 -1.12 11.12 -20.81
CA LEU A 123 -1.06 9.68 -20.58
C LEU A 123 0.34 9.15 -20.36
N VAL A 124 1.32 9.64 -21.15
CA VAL A 124 2.72 9.27 -21.01
C VAL A 124 3.26 9.78 -19.66
N ASN A 125 2.91 11.00 -19.27
CA ASN A 125 3.32 11.57 -17.98
C ASN A 125 2.75 10.77 -16.81
N LEU A 126 1.44 10.50 -16.80
CA LEU A 126 0.78 9.74 -15.73
C LEU A 126 1.35 8.32 -15.62
N ALA A 127 1.47 7.60 -16.74
CA ALA A 127 2.04 6.25 -16.72
C ALA A 127 3.47 6.24 -16.19
N SER A 128 4.26 7.27 -16.51
CA SER A 128 5.63 7.42 -16.03
C SER A 128 5.72 7.67 -14.53
N VAL A 129 4.83 8.52 -13.99
CA VAL A 129 4.72 8.77 -12.55
C VAL A 129 4.31 7.49 -11.82
N VAL A 130 3.18 6.89 -12.22
CA VAL A 130 2.65 5.69 -11.58
C VAL A 130 3.68 4.56 -11.59
N ARG A 131 4.36 4.34 -12.71
CA ARG A 131 5.43 3.33 -12.81
C ARG A 131 6.56 3.58 -11.82
N THR A 132 6.99 4.84 -11.69
CA THR A 132 8.06 5.22 -10.76
C THR A 132 7.61 5.03 -9.32
N LEU A 133 6.37 5.41 -8.99
CA LEU A 133 5.78 5.14 -7.67
C LEU A 133 5.72 3.64 -7.39
N THR A 134 5.22 2.83 -8.34
CA THR A 134 5.12 1.37 -8.19
C THR A 134 6.47 0.72 -7.88
N VAL A 135 7.49 1.03 -8.68
CA VAL A 135 8.85 0.50 -8.48
C VAL A 135 9.48 1.06 -7.20
N GLY A 136 9.24 2.34 -6.91
CA GLY A 136 9.70 2.98 -5.67
C GLY A 136 9.12 2.30 -4.43
N THR A 137 7.82 1.97 -4.42
CA THR A 137 7.18 1.22 -3.34
C THR A 137 7.82 -0.15 -3.14
N TYR A 138 8.09 -0.90 -4.21
CA TYR A 138 8.78 -2.20 -4.10
C TYR A 138 10.22 -2.07 -3.62
N PHE A 139 10.92 -1.01 -4.06
CA PHE A 139 12.26 -0.71 -3.56
C PHE A 139 12.24 -0.38 -2.08
N LEU A 140 11.32 0.47 -1.61
CA LEU A 140 11.19 0.81 -0.20
C LEU A 140 10.83 -0.41 0.65
N ALA A 141 9.94 -1.29 0.16
CA ALA A 141 9.59 -2.54 0.85
C ALA A 141 10.83 -3.42 1.09
N ALA A 142 11.68 -3.58 0.07
CA ALA A 142 12.91 -4.33 0.18
C ALA A 142 13.93 -3.61 1.08
N PHE A 143 14.06 -2.29 0.92
CA PHE A 143 15.00 -1.47 1.66
C PHE A 143 14.71 -1.48 3.17
N HIS A 144 13.45 -1.31 3.58
CA HIS A 144 13.06 -1.33 4.99
C HIS A 144 13.34 -2.67 5.67
N LYS A 145 13.38 -3.78 4.92
CA LYS A 145 13.73 -5.12 5.40
C LYS A 145 15.24 -5.34 5.57
N ILE A 146 16.09 -4.39 5.18
CA ILE A 146 17.53 -4.45 5.45
C ILE A 146 17.82 -3.99 6.88
N ASN A 147 17.20 -4.66 7.84
CA ASN A 147 17.33 -4.42 9.27
C ASN A 147 17.63 -5.72 10.03
N ARG A 148 18.27 -5.59 11.21
CA ARG A 148 18.79 -6.73 11.98
C ARG A 148 17.69 -7.71 12.39
N ASP A 149 16.57 -7.20 12.91
CA ASP A 149 15.47 -8.03 13.42
C ASP A 149 14.71 -8.73 12.27
N PHE A 150 14.58 -8.09 11.11
CA PHE A 150 14.01 -8.77 9.94
C PHE A 150 14.89 -9.93 9.47
N LEU A 151 16.22 -9.79 9.54
CA LEU A 151 17.17 -10.83 9.14
C LEU A 151 17.39 -11.91 10.21
N ASP A 152 16.90 -11.69 11.45
CA ASP A 152 16.88 -12.69 12.51
C ASP A 152 15.66 -13.61 12.35
N PRO A 153 15.85 -14.90 11.99
CA PRO A 153 14.73 -15.80 11.76
C PRO A 153 13.84 -16.01 13.00
N GLY A 154 14.33 -15.75 14.20
CA GLY A 154 13.57 -15.90 15.46
C GLY A 154 12.52 -14.82 15.69
N VAL A 155 12.69 -13.63 15.10
CA VAL A 155 11.76 -12.49 15.27
C VAL A 155 11.25 -11.89 13.96
N SER A 156 11.76 -12.37 12.81
CA SER A 156 11.41 -11.85 11.49
C SER A 156 9.93 -11.97 11.15
N CYS A 157 9.37 -10.90 10.56
CA CYS A 157 8.06 -10.90 9.92
C CYS A 157 7.97 -11.98 8.82
N ALA A 158 9.05 -12.29 8.11
CA ALA A 158 9.02 -13.30 7.05
C ALA A 158 8.81 -14.70 7.65
N SER A 159 9.56 -15.05 8.70
CA SER A 159 9.39 -16.32 9.41
C SER A 159 8.00 -16.41 10.02
N GLY A 160 7.55 -15.39 10.78
CA GLY A 160 6.21 -15.36 11.37
C GLY A 160 5.11 -15.47 10.32
N GLY A 161 5.27 -14.80 9.18
CA GLY A 161 4.34 -14.88 8.06
C GLY A 161 4.22 -16.26 7.46
N MET A 162 5.32 -17.02 7.38
CA MET A 162 5.28 -18.41 6.92
C MET A 162 4.57 -19.33 7.91
N HIS A 163 4.65 -19.06 9.22
CA HIS A 163 3.85 -19.77 10.22
C HIS A 163 2.36 -19.48 10.05
N VAL A 164 1.98 -18.21 9.84
CA VAL A 164 0.60 -17.83 9.51
C VAL A 164 0.13 -18.53 8.25
N LEU A 165 0.96 -18.59 7.20
CA LEU A 165 0.63 -19.28 5.96
C LEU A 165 0.46 -20.79 6.17
N ALA A 166 1.31 -21.42 6.97
CA ALA A 166 1.22 -22.83 7.31
C ALA A 166 -0.04 -23.16 8.11
N GLN A 167 -0.41 -22.30 9.08
CA GLN A 167 -1.66 -22.39 9.83
C GLN A 167 -2.86 -22.20 8.91
N HIS A 168 -2.83 -21.18 8.05
CA HIS A 168 -3.89 -20.84 7.11
C HIS A 168 -4.21 -21.98 6.13
N TYR A 169 -3.20 -22.74 5.71
CA TYR A 169 -3.36 -23.89 4.82
C TYR A 169 -3.32 -25.25 5.53
N GLY A 170 -3.23 -25.28 6.87
CA GLY A 170 -3.25 -26.51 7.66
C GLY A 170 -2.27 -27.60 7.19
N SER A 171 -1.16 -27.19 6.57
CA SER A 171 -0.26 -28.08 5.83
C SER A 171 0.98 -28.37 6.66
N SER A 172 1.20 -29.65 7.00
CA SER A 172 2.40 -30.08 7.73
C SER A 172 3.69 -29.84 6.96
N ALA A 173 3.63 -29.89 5.62
CA ALA A 173 4.76 -29.54 4.76
C ALA A 173 5.09 -28.05 4.86
N LEU A 174 4.07 -27.17 4.84
CA LEU A 174 4.28 -25.74 5.04
C LEU A 174 4.71 -25.42 6.48
N ALA A 175 4.21 -26.13 7.49
CA ALA A 175 4.66 -25.97 8.87
C ALA A 175 6.14 -26.32 9.01
N SER A 176 6.57 -27.44 8.42
CA SER A 176 7.99 -27.82 8.39
C SER A 176 8.84 -26.80 7.60
N ALA A 177 8.29 -26.25 6.53
CA ALA A 177 8.96 -25.21 5.75
C ALA A 177 9.03 -23.89 6.53
N ALA A 178 8.03 -23.54 7.34
CA ALA A 178 7.97 -22.30 8.12
C ALA A 178 9.12 -22.16 9.13
N GLU A 179 9.65 -23.29 9.61
CA GLU A 179 10.82 -23.36 10.49
C GLU A 179 12.15 -23.04 9.79
N TRP A 180 12.14 -22.83 8.47
CA TRP A 180 13.37 -22.55 7.72
C TRP A 180 13.94 -21.18 8.08
N ARG A 181 15.19 -21.20 8.54
CA ARG A 181 15.96 -19.98 8.87
C ARG A 181 16.28 -19.09 7.66
N LEU A 182 15.96 -19.52 6.44
CA LEU A 182 16.26 -18.80 5.21
C LEU A 182 15.17 -17.82 4.77
N TRP A 183 13.96 -17.86 5.36
CA TRP A 183 12.85 -17.02 4.93
C TRP A 183 13.14 -15.52 4.87
N PRO A 184 13.79 -14.90 5.88
CA PRO A 184 14.16 -13.49 5.79
C PRO A 184 14.91 -13.13 4.50
N TYR A 185 15.92 -13.94 4.17
CA TYR A 185 16.79 -13.72 3.02
C TYR A 185 16.06 -13.99 1.71
N LEU A 186 15.19 -15.00 1.66
CA LEU A 186 14.39 -15.33 0.48
C LEU A 186 13.37 -14.22 0.18
N PHE A 187 12.68 -13.69 1.19
CA PHE A 187 11.74 -12.57 1.02
C PHE A 187 12.47 -11.30 0.59
N LEU A 188 13.60 -10.97 1.22
CA LEU A 188 14.41 -9.82 0.84
C LEU A 188 14.91 -9.93 -0.62
N ALA A 189 15.44 -11.10 -0.98
CA ALA A 189 15.88 -11.36 -2.35
C ALA A 189 14.71 -11.30 -3.34
N ALA A 190 13.52 -11.77 -2.94
CA ALA A 190 12.35 -11.74 -3.80
C ALA A 190 11.83 -10.32 -4.07
N GLU A 191 11.82 -9.45 -3.05
CA GLU A 191 11.43 -8.06 -3.22
C GLU A 191 12.44 -7.27 -4.05
N PHE A 192 13.74 -7.46 -3.85
CA PHE A 192 14.76 -6.88 -4.74
C PHE A 192 14.66 -7.43 -6.16
N GLY A 193 14.42 -8.75 -6.30
CA GLY A 193 14.19 -9.40 -7.57
C GLY A 193 12.98 -8.83 -8.32
N LEU A 194 11.92 -8.46 -7.58
CA LEU A 194 10.77 -7.78 -8.16
C LEU A 194 11.13 -6.38 -8.70
N VAL A 195 11.92 -5.60 -7.96
CA VAL A 195 12.40 -4.28 -8.44
C VAL A 195 13.21 -4.44 -9.73
N VAL A 196 14.19 -5.35 -9.72
CA VAL A 196 15.05 -5.61 -10.89
C VAL A 196 14.22 -6.08 -12.08
N THR A 197 13.29 -7.02 -11.89
CA THR A 197 12.46 -7.52 -12.99
C THR A 197 11.46 -6.46 -13.49
N ALA A 198 10.87 -5.64 -12.62
CA ALA A 198 9.99 -4.53 -13.03
C ALA A 198 10.72 -3.48 -13.88
N VAL A 199 12.02 -3.29 -13.65
CA VAL A 199 12.87 -2.39 -14.45
C VAL A 199 13.34 -3.04 -15.75
N VAL A 200 13.88 -4.25 -15.68
CA VAL A 200 14.58 -4.91 -16.81
C VAL A 200 13.65 -5.72 -17.71
N ARG A 201 12.57 -6.29 -17.15
CA ARG A 201 11.56 -7.09 -17.85
C ARG A 201 10.17 -6.81 -17.30
N PRO A 202 9.59 -5.62 -17.58
CA PRO A 202 8.38 -5.12 -16.92
C PRO A 202 7.20 -6.11 -16.91
N ALA A 203 6.98 -6.85 -18.02
CA ALA A 203 5.94 -7.87 -18.11
C ALA A 203 6.16 -9.07 -17.16
N TRP A 204 7.42 -9.52 -17.03
CA TRP A 204 7.80 -10.51 -16.02
C TRP A 204 7.68 -9.94 -14.61
N GLY A 205 8.00 -8.66 -14.43
CA GLY A 205 7.78 -7.94 -13.18
C GLY A 205 6.31 -7.98 -12.73
N ALA A 206 5.34 -7.85 -13.65
CA ALA A 206 3.92 -7.96 -13.31
C ALA A 206 3.52 -9.40 -12.89
N ILE A 207 4.03 -10.43 -13.58
CA ILE A 207 3.81 -11.84 -13.18
C ILE A 207 4.44 -12.11 -11.82
N TYR A 208 5.67 -11.66 -11.61
CA TYR A 208 6.39 -11.84 -10.37
C TYR A 208 5.71 -11.08 -9.22
N ALA A 209 5.23 -9.85 -9.47
CA ALA A 209 4.46 -9.10 -8.49
C ALA A 209 3.21 -9.89 -8.07
N ALA A 210 2.41 -10.37 -9.03
CA ALA A 210 1.21 -11.16 -8.72
C ALA A 210 1.56 -12.43 -7.89
N LEU A 211 2.64 -13.13 -8.23
CA LEU A 211 3.11 -14.29 -7.49
C LEU A 211 3.55 -13.94 -6.06
N LEU A 212 4.34 -12.88 -5.88
CA LEU A 212 4.82 -12.43 -4.57
C LEU A 212 3.66 -11.97 -3.67
N HIS A 213 2.61 -11.38 -4.25
CA HIS A 213 1.48 -10.87 -3.47
C HIS A 213 0.51 -11.97 -3.02
N LEU A 214 0.52 -13.17 -3.61
CA LEU A 214 -0.34 -14.28 -3.18
C LEU A 214 -0.19 -14.59 -1.68
N PRO A 215 1.01 -14.91 -1.17
CA PRO A 215 1.18 -15.11 0.27
C PRO A 215 0.96 -13.83 1.08
N LEU A 216 1.33 -12.65 0.55
CA LEU A 216 1.17 -11.38 1.29
C LEU A 216 -0.29 -10.97 1.48
N THR A 217 -1.18 -11.36 0.56
CA THR A 217 -2.63 -11.15 0.70
C THR A 217 -3.20 -11.91 1.89
N ILE A 218 -2.61 -13.06 2.25
CA ILE A 218 -3.02 -13.86 3.42
C ILE A 218 -2.36 -13.33 4.69
N ILE A 219 -1.07 -12.97 4.62
CA ILE A 219 -0.27 -12.73 5.83
C ILE A 219 -0.46 -11.31 6.38
N PHE A 220 -0.54 -10.29 5.53
CA PHE A 220 -0.37 -8.90 5.99
C PHE A 220 -1.38 -7.90 5.43
N ALA A 221 -1.63 -7.93 4.12
CA ALA A 221 -2.25 -6.80 3.45
C ALA A 221 -3.17 -7.26 2.31
N PRO A 222 -4.40 -7.73 2.62
CA PRO A 222 -5.25 -8.40 1.64
C PRO A 222 -5.57 -7.54 0.42
N ALA A 223 -5.73 -6.22 0.59
CA ALA A 223 -6.03 -5.29 -0.50
C ALA A 223 -4.78 -4.80 -1.28
N PHE A 224 -3.56 -5.01 -0.78
CA PHE A 224 -2.36 -4.33 -1.31
C PHE A 224 -2.05 -4.72 -2.75
N ALA A 225 -2.19 -6.01 -3.08
CA ALA A 225 -1.99 -6.53 -4.42
C ALA A 225 -2.81 -5.76 -5.47
N PHE A 226 -4.07 -5.47 -5.15
CA PHE A 226 -5.00 -4.79 -6.04
C PHE A 226 -4.68 -3.30 -6.17
N THR A 227 -4.28 -2.65 -5.07
CA THR A 227 -3.73 -1.29 -5.10
C THR A 227 -2.53 -1.19 -6.05
N MET A 228 -1.59 -2.13 -5.93
CA MET A 228 -0.41 -2.18 -6.79
C MET A 228 -0.71 -2.61 -8.23
N ALA A 229 -1.78 -3.37 -8.48
CA ALA A 229 -2.19 -3.79 -9.83
C ALA A 229 -2.49 -2.62 -10.77
N SER A 230 -2.99 -1.50 -10.23
CA SER A 230 -3.12 -0.24 -10.99
C SER A 230 -1.78 0.25 -11.56
N GLY A 231 -0.70 -0.01 -10.81
CA GLY A 231 0.69 0.22 -11.19
C GLY A 231 1.23 -0.75 -12.22
N TRP A 232 0.91 -2.05 -12.09
CA TRP A 232 1.39 -3.10 -13.01
C TRP A 232 0.97 -2.84 -14.44
N VAL A 233 -0.22 -2.30 -14.69
CA VAL A 233 -0.66 -1.94 -16.05
C VAL A 233 0.24 -0.89 -16.70
N THR A 234 0.90 -0.04 -15.91
CA THR A 234 1.83 0.97 -16.45
C THR A 234 3.20 0.40 -16.81
N LEU A 235 3.50 -0.81 -16.33
CA LEU A 235 4.66 -1.60 -16.76
C LEU A 235 4.46 -2.20 -18.16
N LEU A 236 3.21 -2.30 -18.62
CA LEU A 236 2.85 -2.97 -19.86
C LEU A 236 2.68 -1.99 -21.04
N SER A 237 3.11 -2.42 -22.23
CA SER A 237 2.88 -1.73 -23.48
C SER A 237 1.41 -1.82 -23.93
N ASP A 238 0.97 -0.93 -24.83
CA ASP A 238 -0.39 -1.00 -25.37
C ASP A 238 -0.65 -2.31 -26.12
N ASP A 239 0.36 -2.86 -26.80
CA ASP A 239 0.25 -4.14 -27.50
C ASP A 239 0.10 -5.32 -26.54
N GLU A 240 0.84 -5.30 -25.43
CA GLU A 240 0.68 -6.30 -24.37
C GLU A 240 -0.70 -6.23 -23.72
N LEU A 241 -1.23 -5.03 -23.48
CA LEU A 241 -2.59 -4.88 -22.95
C LEU A 241 -3.65 -5.34 -23.95
N ARG A 242 -3.47 -5.07 -25.25
CA ARG A 242 -4.35 -5.62 -26.31
C ARG A 242 -4.29 -7.14 -26.30
N GLN A 243 -3.10 -7.71 -26.18
CA GLN A 243 -2.89 -9.14 -26.13
C GLN A 243 -3.52 -9.77 -24.88
N LEU A 244 -3.36 -9.14 -23.71
CA LEU A 244 -3.99 -9.58 -22.47
C LEU A 244 -5.51 -9.59 -22.61
N GLY A 245 -6.09 -8.51 -23.13
CA GLY A 245 -7.54 -8.42 -23.38
C GLY A 245 -8.02 -9.43 -24.43
N GLY A 246 -7.26 -9.64 -25.51
CA GLY A 246 -7.54 -10.67 -26.52
C GLY A 246 -7.46 -12.08 -25.94
N THR A 247 -6.46 -12.36 -25.10
CA THR A 247 -6.31 -13.64 -24.41
C THR A 247 -7.47 -13.89 -23.46
N LEU A 248 -7.88 -12.89 -22.68
CA LEU A 248 -9.03 -13.04 -21.81
C LEU A 248 -10.28 -13.35 -22.63
N ARG A 249 -10.58 -12.60 -23.69
CA ARG A 249 -11.77 -12.85 -24.52
C ARG A 249 -11.76 -14.23 -25.21
N GLU A 250 -10.64 -14.62 -25.79
CA GLU A 250 -10.55 -15.83 -26.62
C GLU A 250 -10.27 -17.10 -25.82
N ARG A 251 -9.65 -16.97 -24.64
CA ARG A 251 -9.20 -18.10 -23.80
C ARG A 251 -9.72 -18.00 -22.37
N TRP A 252 -10.82 -17.29 -22.11
CA TRP A 252 -11.37 -17.13 -20.75
C TRP A 252 -11.60 -18.48 -20.06
N ARG A 253 -12.03 -19.53 -20.79
CA ARG A 253 -12.21 -20.88 -20.23
C ARG A 253 -10.91 -21.48 -19.75
N THR A 254 -9.82 -21.31 -20.51
CA THR A 254 -8.48 -21.77 -20.11
C THR A 254 -7.97 -20.98 -18.92
N VAL A 255 -8.17 -19.66 -18.90
CA VAL A 255 -7.80 -18.80 -17.76
C VAL A 255 -8.58 -19.21 -16.51
N ALA A 256 -9.91 -19.38 -16.62
CA ALA A 256 -10.77 -19.79 -15.53
C ALA A 256 -10.40 -21.18 -15.02
N ALA A 257 -10.17 -22.16 -15.89
CA ALA A 257 -9.74 -23.50 -15.48
C ALA A 257 -8.35 -23.47 -14.80
N ALA A 258 -7.38 -22.75 -15.37
CA ALA A 258 -6.03 -22.65 -14.82
C ALA A 258 -6.01 -21.93 -13.47
N GLY A 259 -6.87 -20.93 -13.25
CA GLY A 259 -7.01 -20.27 -11.95
C GLY A 259 -7.89 -21.06 -10.97
N ALA A 260 -8.91 -21.79 -11.44
CA ALA A 260 -9.76 -22.61 -10.60
C ALA A 260 -9.00 -23.76 -9.94
N ILE A 261 -7.99 -24.33 -10.60
CA ILE A 261 -7.18 -25.41 -10.01
C ILE A 261 -6.53 -24.98 -8.68
N PRO A 262 -5.69 -23.92 -8.61
CA PRO A 262 -5.09 -23.49 -7.35
C PRO A 262 -6.14 -22.94 -6.37
N ILE A 263 -7.24 -22.36 -6.83
CA ILE A 263 -8.35 -21.96 -5.96
C ILE A 263 -8.96 -23.19 -5.28
N MET A 264 -9.29 -24.23 -6.04
CA MET A 264 -9.87 -25.47 -5.50
C MET A 264 -8.88 -26.21 -4.59
N LEU A 265 -7.59 -26.18 -4.93
CA LEU A 265 -6.54 -26.71 -4.05
C LEU A 265 -6.47 -25.92 -2.75
N SER A 266 -6.45 -24.59 -2.82
CA SER A 266 -6.54 -23.71 -1.65
C SER A 266 -7.79 -24.07 -0.84
N LEU A 267 -8.98 -24.10 -1.44
CA LEU A 267 -10.27 -24.47 -0.81
C LEU A 267 -10.26 -25.84 -0.13
N GLY A 268 -9.57 -26.81 -0.74
CA GLY A 268 -9.50 -28.19 -0.24
C GLY A 268 -8.53 -28.38 0.93
N LEU A 269 -7.68 -27.40 1.23
CA LEU A 269 -6.73 -27.46 2.33
C LEU A 269 -7.44 -27.14 3.66
N PRO A 270 -7.21 -27.94 4.72
CA PRO A 270 -7.64 -27.59 6.08
C PRO A 270 -7.02 -26.25 6.54
N PRO A 271 -7.61 -25.55 7.51
CA PRO A 271 -8.88 -25.85 8.14
C PRO A 271 -10.04 -25.35 7.25
N TYR A 272 -11.09 -26.18 7.13
CA TYR A 272 -12.23 -25.93 6.24
C TYR A 272 -13.06 -24.69 6.62
N ASP A 273 -12.88 -24.15 7.83
CA ASP A 273 -13.60 -23.02 8.39
C ASP A 273 -12.97 -21.65 8.05
N ARG A 274 -11.80 -21.59 7.41
CA ARG A 274 -11.14 -20.31 7.09
C ARG A 274 -11.96 -19.37 6.20
N TRP A 275 -12.87 -19.90 5.39
CA TRP A 275 -13.82 -19.10 4.60
C TRP A 275 -14.93 -18.47 5.45
N GLN A 276 -15.15 -18.99 6.65
CA GLN A 276 -16.07 -18.42 7.63
C GLN A 276 -15.35 -17.39 8.50
N SER A 277 -14.10 -17.64 8.89
CA SER A 277 -13.32 -16.68 9.69
C SER A 277 -12.88 -15.47 8.87
N ASP A 278 -12.36 -15.69 7.65
CA ASP A 278 -11.69 -14.67 6.84
C ASP A 278 -12.13 -14.70 5.35
N PRO A 279 -13.43 -14.55 5.05
CA PRO A 279 -13.95 -14.63 3.68
C PRO A 279 -13.32 -13.60 2.74
N ASP A 280 -13.00 -12.41 3.25
CA ASP A 280 -12.41 -11.33 2.47
C ASP A 280 -11.03 -11.71 1.92
N TRP A 281 -10.17 -12.34 2.74
CA TRP A 281 -8.83 -12.77 2.33
C TRP A 281 -8.93 -13.85 1.26
N CYS A 282 -9.82 -14.82 1.48
CA CYS A 282 -10.06 -15.93 0.59
C CYS A 282 -10.56 -15.48 -0.81
N ILE A 283 -11.49 -14.51 -0.85
CA ILE A 283 -11.96 -13.92 -2.11
C ILE A 283 -10.81 -13.22 -2.84
N LYS A 284 -9.99 -12.46 -2.11
CA LYS A 284 -8.85 -11.72 -2.68
C LYS A 284 -7.75 -12.66 -3.18
N GLU A 285 -7.45 -13.73 -2.44
CA GLU A 285 -6.55 -14.80 -2.88
C GLU A 285 -7.07 -15.42 -4.20
N ALA A 286 -8.35 -15.77 -4.26
CA ALA A 286 -8.94 -16.36 -5.46
C ALA A 286 -8.90 -15.43 -6.68
N LEU A 287 -9.19 -14.15 -6.50
CA LEU A 287 -9.06 -13.14 -7.55
C LEU A 287 -7.60 -13.04 -8.03
N LEU A 288 -6.63 -13.10 -7.12
CA LEU A 288 -5.22 -13.02 -7.48
C LEU A 288 -4.72 -14.27 -8.22
N TRP A 289 -5.23 -15.47 -7.88
CA TRP A 289 -5.00 -16.69 -8.66
C TRP A 289 -5.52 -16.58 -10.09
N LEU A 290 -6.71 -16.00 -10.29
CA LEU A 290 -7.26 -15.74 -11.63
C LEU A 290 -6.41 -14.74 -12.42
N VAL A 291 -5.95 -13.66 -11.76
CA VAL A 291 -5.05 -12.67 -12.36
C VAL A 291 -3.73 -13.33 -12.76
N LEU A 292 -3.12 -14.13 -11.90
CA LEU A 292 -1.87 -14.83 -12.19
C LEU A 292 -2.05 -15.81 -13.37
N ALA A 293 -3.13 -16.62 -13.35
CA ALA A 293 -3.45 -17.52 -14.45
C ALA A 293 -3.64 -16.76 -15.78
N TRP A 294 -4.32 -15.62 -15.75
CA TRP A 294 -4.49 -14.76 -16.92
C TRP A 294 -3.17 -14.27 -17.48
N LEU A 295 -2.29 -13.72 -16.62
CA LEU A 295 -0.97 -13.22 -17.02
C LEU A 295 -0.10 -14.35 -17.60
N VAL A 296 -0.08 -15.53 -16.97
CA VAL A 296 0.70 -16.69 -17.42
C VAL A 296 0.20 -17.23 -18.76
N VAL A 297 -1.12 -17.39 -18.94
CA VAL A 297 -1.69 -17.87 -20.21
C VAL A 297 -1.41 -16.88 -21.34
N ALA A 298 -1.54 -15.58 -21.08
CA ALA A 298 -1.22 -14.54 -22.05
C ALA A 298 0.27 -14.57 -22.44
N TYR A 299 1.15 -14.76 -21.47
CA TYR A 299 2.59 -14.90 -21.69
C TYR A 299 2.94 -16.12 -22.54
N ILE A 300 2.40 -17.30 -22.20
CA ILE A 300 2.62 -18.54 -22.98
C ILE A 300 2.14 -18.36 -24.42
N ARG A 301 0.97 -17.74 -24.60
CA ARG A 301 0.43 -17.44 -25.93
C ARG A 301 1.36 -16.51 -26.73
N ARG A 302 1.89 -15.46 -26.10
CA ARG A 302 2.86 -14.54 -26.73
C ARG A 302 4.07 -15.28 -27.26
N ARG A 303 4.64 -16.16 -26.44
CA ARG A 303 5.82 -16.94 -26.78
C ARG A 303 5.54 -17.86 -27.99
N ARG A 304 4.35 -18.45 -28.05
CA ARG A 304 3.92 -19.31 -29.17
C ARG A 304 3.65 -18.55 -30.46
N SER A 305 3.23 -17.28 -30.40
CA SER A 305 3.01 -16.48 -31.60
C SER A 305 4.30 -15.96 -32.25
N GLY A 306 5.48 -16.30 -31.72
CA GLY A 306 6.77 -15.87 -32.28
C GLY A 306 6.98 -14.35 -32.22
N LEU A 307 6.17 -13.63 -31.44
CA LEU A 307 6.36 -12.20 -31.26
C LEU A 307 7.72 -12.00 -30.60
N PRO A 308 8.56 -11.08 -31.13
CA PRO A 308 9.89 -10.90 -30.62
C PRO A 308 9.83 -10.64 -29.11
N PRO A 309 10.72 -11.26 -28.31
CA PRO A 309 10.84 -10.92 -26.91
C PRO A 309 11.01 -9.41 -26.83
N GLU A 310 10.15 -8.80 -26.03
CA GLU A 310 9.99 -7.36 -26.00
C GLU A 310 11.34 -6.66 -25.89
N ARG A 311 11.49 -5.50 -26.53
CA ARG A 311 12.66 -4.66 -26.25
C ARG A 311 12.64 -4.37 -24.76
N TRP A 312 13.70 -4.77 -24.07
CA TRP A 312 13.80 -4.90 -22.62
C TRP A 312 13.45 -3.61 -21.85
N PHE A 313 13.41 -2.48 -22.55
CA PHE A 313 13.17 -1.14 -22.00
C PHE A 313 11.96 -0.42 -22.62
N GLY A 314 11.03 -1.11 -23.29
CA GLY A 314 9.91 -0.50 -24.01
C GLY A 314 9.11 0.51 -23.16
N ALA A 315 8.71 0.11 -21.96
CA ALA A 315 7.97 0.96 -21.02
C ALA A 315 8.81 2.16 -20.54
N TRP A 316 10.09 1.95 -20.27
CA TRP A 316 11.00 2.99 -19.75
C TRP A 316 11.49 3.95 -20.84
N ARG A 317 11.49 3.55 -22.12
CA ARG A 317 11.80 4.45 -23.25
C ARG A 317 10.83 5.60 -23.36
N GLU A 318 9.59 5.45 -22.90
CA GLU A 318 8.60 6.53 -22.85
C GLU A 318 9.00 7.66 -21.89
N LEU A 319 9.91 7.42 -20.94
CA LEU A 319 10.52 8.48 -20.11
C LEU A 319 11.45 9.41 -20.88
N SER A 320 11.75 9.15 -22.15
CA SER A 320 12.61 10.04 -22.94
C SER A 320 11.99 11.43 -23.14
N ALA A 321 10.67 11.57 -22.99
CA ALA A 321 10.01 12.86 -23.03
C ALA A 321 10.41 13.71 -21.80
N PRO A 322 11.01 14.91 -21.98
CA PRO A 322 11.52 15.72 -20.86
C PRO A 322 10.46 16.08 -19.82
N ALA A 323 9.21 16.29 -20.24
CA ALA A 323 8.10 16.56 -19.32
C ALA A 323 7.76 15.32 -18.46
N ALA A 324 7.62 14.15 -19.07
CA ALA A 324 7.33 12.90 -18.36
C ALA A 324 8.43 12.57 -17.35
N ARG A 325 9.70 12.74 -17.75
CA ARG A 325 10.85 12.56 -16.87
C ARG A 325 10.80 13.47 -15.64
N ARG A 326 10.51 14.76 -15.82
CA ARG A 326 10.43 15.71 -14.69
C ARG A 326 9.31 15.34 -13.71
N TRP A 327 8.12 15.01 -14.21
CA TRP A 327 7.01 14.57 -13.36
C TRP A 327 7.33 13.27 -12.62
N ALA A 328 7.85 12.28 -13.34
CA ALA A 328 8.23 10.99 -12.75
C ALA A 328 9.32 11.14 -11.68
N LEU A 329 10.37 11.92 -11.95
CA LEU A 329 11.43 12.20 -10.97
C LEU A 329 10.91 12.99 -9.78
N GLY A 330 10.06 13.99 -9.98
CA GLY A 330 9.48 14.78 -8.89
C GLY A 330 8.62 13.91 -7.97
N ALA A 331 7.64 13.19 -8.52
CA ALA A 331 6.78 12.31 -7.75
C ALA A 331 7.55 11.15 -7.11
N GLY A 332 8.48 10.53 -7.85
CA GLY A 332 9.34 9.47 -7.33
C GLY A 332 10.24 9.96 -6.20
N SER A 333 10.83 11.15 -6.32
CA SER A 333 11.66 11.73 -5.25
C SER A 333 10.83 12.04 -4.01
N LEU A 334 9.64 12.64 -4.17
CA LEU A 334 8.74 12.88 -3.04
C LEU A 334 8.35 11.59 -2.33
N TRP A 335 8.06 10.52 -3.09
CA TRP A 335 7.73 9.21 -2.54
C TRP A 335 8.90 8.58 -1.79
N LEU A 336 10.10 8.60 -2.38
CA LEU A 336 11.30 8.08 -1.72
C LEU A 336 11.65 8.88 -0.48
N LEU A 337 11.59 10.22 -0.54
CA LEU A 337 11.82 11.09 0.61
C LEU A 337 10.82 10.78 1.74
N ASN A 338 9.54 10.60 1.42
CA ASN A 338 8.54 10.13 2.38
C ASN A 338 8.92 8.75 2.95
N GLY A 339 9.30 7.79 2.10
CA GLY A 339 9.78 6.47 2.53
C GLY A 339 11.00 6.52 3.45
N PHE A 340 11.88 7.51 3.31
CA PHE A 340 13.06 7.66 4.19
C PHE A 340 12.79 8.44 5.49
N THR A 341 11.59 8.98 5.68
CA THR A 341 11.25 9.71 6.92
C THR A 341 11.39 8.90 8.23
N PRO A 342 11.22 7.55 8.29
CA PRO A 342 11.42 6.79 9.51
C PRO A 342 12.82 6.97 10.09
N TYR A 343 13.83 6.93 9.22
CA TYR A 343 15.24 6.99 9.60
C TYR A 343 15.65 8.35 10.17
N THR A 344 14.92 9.39 9.80
CA THR A 344 15.14 10.75 10.32
C THR A 344 14.39 11.01 11.63
N GLY A 345 13.51 10.10 12.06
CA GLY A 345 12.61 10.31 13.21
C GLY A 345 11.48 11.30 12.92
N LEU A 346 11.22 11.63 11.65
CA LEU A 346 10.18 12.58 11.27
C LEU A 346 8.81 11.94 11.14
N ASN A 347 8.71 10.77 10.51
CA ASN A 347 7.45 10.09 10.33
C ASN A 347 7.69 8.60 10.09
N PHE A 348 6.89 7.75 10.71
CA PHE A 348 6.99 6.29 10.59
C PHE A 348 5.76 5.73 9.89
N GLN A 349 4.58 6.18 10.29
CA GLN A 349 3.31 5.78 9.68
C GLN A 349 3.09 6.50 8.34
N HIS A 350 2.25 5.95 7.46
CA HIS A 350 2.02 6.51 6.12
C HIS A 350 3.29 6.65 5.28
N THR A 351 4.32 5.86 5.57
CA THR A 351 5.54 5.82 4.78
C THR A 351 5.38 4.85 3.63
N GLY A 352 6.17 5.07 2.57
CA GLY A 352 5.98 4.46 1.26
C GLY A 352 6.12 2.93 1.18
N ALA A 353 6.27 2.21 2.29
CA ALA A 353 6.23 0.75 2.36
C ALA A 353 6.01 0.20 3.78
N MET A 354 5.71 -1.09 3.88
CA MET A 354 5.62 -1.81 5.15
C MET A 354 7.01 -1.94 5.78
N LEU A 355 7.10 -1.62 7.07
CA LEU A 355 8.38 -1.41 7.76
C LEU A 355 8.97 -2.68 8.38
N SER A 356 8.28 -3.82 8.33
CA SER A 356 8.78 -5.18 8.60
C SER A 356 9.94 -5.29 9.61
N ASN A 357 9.63 -5.24 10.92
CA ASN A 357 10.56 -5.22 12.06
C ASN A 357 11.46 -3.97 12.22
N LEU A 358 11.32 -2.94 11.40
CA LEU A 358 12.14 -1.73 11.54
C LEU A 358 11.89 -1.05 12.90
N ARG A 359 12.98 -0.78 13.62
CA ARG A 359 13.02 0.00 14.84
C ARG A 359 13.87 1.25 14.61
N VAL A 360 13.34 2.41 15.01
CA VAL A 360 14.02 3.73 14.90
C VAL A 360 14.07 4.48 16.22
N ASP A 361 13.74 3.82 17.33
CA ASP A 361 13.86 4.33 18.68
C ASP A 361 15.28 4.14 19.24
N ARG A 362 15.63 4.92 20.28
CA ARG A 362 17.00 4.99 20.78
C ARG A 362 17.45 3.68 21.41
N GLY A 363 18.67 3.26 21.06
CA GLY A 363 19.28 2.01 21.57
C GLY A 363 18.75 0.74 20.90
N CYS A 364 17.62 0.84 20.21
CA CYS A 364 16.95 -0.24 19.50
C CYS A 364 16.97 -0.05 17.98
N TYR A 365 17.55 1.04 17.49
CA TYR A 365 17.70 1.34 16.07
C TYR A 365 18.37 0.16 15.35
N ASN A 366 17.71 -0.42 14.35
CA ASN A 366 18.15 -1.72 13.81
C ASN A 366 18.42 -1.77 12.30
N HIS A 367 18.33 -0.65 11.57
CA HIS A 367 18.66 -0.63 10.14
C HIS A 367 20.16 -0.81 9.90
N ILE A 368 20.53 -1.63 8.92
CA ILE A 368 21.95 -2.00 8.69
C ILE A 368 22.69 -0.94 7.88
N LEU A 369 22.02 -0.30 6.90
CA LEU A 369 22.67 0.63 5.97
C LEU A 369 22.58 2.11 6.38
N VAL A 370 21.62 2.45 7.23
CA VAL A 370 21.37 3.84 7.63
C VAL A 370 21.67 3.91 9.11
N PRO A 371 22.75 4.54 9.54
CA PRO A 371 23.13 4.54 10.96
C PRO A 371 22.21 5.44 11.79
N GLU A 372 22.14 5.18 13.10
CA GLU A 372 21.24 5.90 14.03
C GLU A 372 21.49 7.41 14.06
N ASN A 373 22.70 7.89 13.76
CA ASN A 373 23.04 9.32 13.75
C ASN A 373 22.35 10.13 12.64
N TYR A 374 21.66 9.49 11.68
CA TYR A 374 20.77 10.18 10.72
C TYR A 374 19.43 10.57 11.34
N ARG A 375 19.09 10.05 12.52
CA ARG A 375 17.87 10.38 13.24
C ARG A 375 18.01 11.74 13.91
N PHE A 376 17.15 12.68 13.53
CA PHE A 376 17.16 14.04 14.08
C PHE A 376 16.32 14.18 15.35
N ARG A 377 15.31 13.32 15.52
CA ARG A 377 14.35 13.41 16.62
C ARG A 377 13.98 12.04 17.17
N GLU A 378 13.76 11.99 18.48
CA GLU A 378 13.12 10.88 19.17
C GLU A 378 11.85 11.40 19.85
N GLU A 379 10.69 10.92 19.44
CA GLU A 379 9.40 11.35 20.00
C GLU A 379 8.69 10.21 20.76
N TYR A 380 9.46 9.22 21.22
CA TYR A 380 8.94 8.18 22.09
C TYR A 380 8.97 8.63 23.56
N ILE A 381 7.92 8.29 24.27
CA ILE A 381 7.69 8.52 25.68
C ILE A 381 7.87 7.19 26.41
N ARG A 382 8.72 7.20 27.44
CA ARG A 382 8.94 6.08 28.36
C ARG A 382 8.34 6.47 29.71
N LEU A 383 7.34 5.74 30.16
CA LEU A 383 6.71 5.88 31.46
C LEU A 383 7.43 5.00 32.50
N ASP A 384 7.97 5.60 33.54
CA ASP A 384 8.67 4.89 34.61
C ASP A 384 7.75 4.69 35.81
N GLU A 385 6.88 5.65 36.11
CA GLU A 385 5.87 5.53 37.16
C GLU A 385 4.55 6.13 36.68
N VAL A 386 3.44 5.45 36.99
CA VAL A 386 2.09 5.93 36.72
C VAL A 386 1.26 5.70 37.98
N HIS A 387 0.75 6.79 38.57
CA HIS A 387 -0.19 6.70 39.68
C HIS A 387 -1.54 7.26 39.27
N VAL A 388 -2.61 6.55 39.61
CA VAL A 388 -4.00 6.94 39.39
C VAL A 388 -4.69 6.96 40.74
N ASP A 389 -5.17 8.12 41.17
CA ASP A 389 -5.81 8.30 42.51
C ASP A 389 -4.90 7.89 43.68
N GLY A 390 -3.59 8.11 43.55
CA GLY A 390 -2.60 7.73 44.55
C GLY A 390 -2.19 6.26 44.53
N TYR A 391 -2.81 5.43 43.68
CA TYR A 391 -2.43 4.03 43.50
C TYR A 391 -1.45 3.89 42.32
N SER A 392 -0.31 3.23 42.55
CA SER A 392 0.59 2.86 41.45
C SER A 392 -0.09 1.81 40.57
N LEU A 393 -0.09 2.04 39.27
CA LEU A 393 -0.45 0.99 38.30
C LEU A 393 0.64 -0.09 38.30
N ASP A 394 0.26 -1.29 37.87
CA ASP A 394 1.19 -2.40 37.64
C ASP A 394 2.23 -1.99 36.58
N PRO A 395 3.54 -1.99 36.90
CA PRO A 395 4.61 -1.66 35.95
C PRO A 395 4.54 -2.43 34.63
N ALA A 396 4.13 -3.70 34.64
CA ALA A 396 4.04 -4.50 33.40
C ALA A 396 3.03 -3.91 32.39
N SER A 397 2.04 -3.15 32.86
CA SER A 397 1.03 -2.52 32.00
C SER A 397 1.52 -1.30 31.22
N TYR A 398 2.66 -0.71 31.59
CA TYR A 398 3.17 0.52 30.97
C TYR A 398 4.69 0.60 30.76
N ARG A 399 5.49 -0.12 31.55
CA ARG A 399 6.97 -0.10 31.40
C ARG A 399 7.44 -0.88 30.19
N ASP A 400 6.68 -1.88 29.75
CA ASP A 400 7.14 -2.74 28.64
C ASP A 400 6.90 -2.08 27.28
N GLN A 401 6.14 -0.97 27.22
CA GLN A 401 5.77 -0.29 25.98
C GLN A 401 6.49 1.04 25.81
N LEU A 402 6.74 1.39 24.54
CA LEU A 402 7.06 2.73 24.08
C LEU A 402 5.79 3.44 23.63
N TYR A 403 5.58 4.62 24.18
CA TYR A 403 4.45 5.47 23.82
C TYR A 403 4.89 6.56 22.84
N ASN A 404 3.94 7.11 22.10
CA ASN A 404 4.06 8.43 21.48
C ASN A 404 2.89 9.28 21.97
N ALA A 405 2.91 10.58 21.68
CA ALA A 405 1.88 11.51 22.13
C ALA A 405 0.48 11.07 21.67
N GLU A 406 0.38 10.50 20.47
CA GLU A 406 -0.87 10.08 19.86
C GLU A 406 -1.51 8.85 20.54
N ILE A 407 -0.70 7.92 21.06
CA ILE A 407 -1.16 6.74 21.83
C ILE A 407 -1.45 7.13 23.28
N LEU A 408 -0.54 7.90 23.90
CA LEU A 408 -0.64 8.19 25.32
C LEU A 408 -1.82 9.12 25.63
N ALA A 409 -2.15 10.07 24.75
CA ALA A 409 -3.21 11.04 25.02
C ALA A 409 -4.61 10.40 25.17
N PRO A 410 -5.08 9.49 24.28
CA PRO A 410 -6.32 8.73 24.52
C PRO A 410 -6.31 7.91 25.80
N GLN A 411 -5.20 7.24 26.12
CA GLN A 411 -5.06 6.42 27.32
C GLN A 411 -5.13 7.27 28.59
N LEU A 412 -4.43 8.42 28.59
CA LEU A 412 -4.49 9.40 29.66
C LEU A 412 -5.90 9.96 29.85
N ARG A 413 -6.61 10.32 28.75
CA ARG A 413 -8.03 10.73 28.84
C ARG A 413 -8.92 9.63 29.41
N ALA A 414 -8.63 8.35 29.13
CA ALA A 414 -9.36 7.24 29.71
C ALA A 414 -9.10 7.11 31.21
N TRP A 415 -7.84 7.26 31.65
CA TRP A 415 -7.49 7.33 33.06
C TRP A 415 -8.20 8.50 33.75
N CYS A 416 -8.01 9.74 33.27
CA CYS A 416 -8.61 10.95 33.83
C CYS A 416 -10.15 10.96 33.87
N ARG A 417 -10.84 10.16 33.04
CA ARG A 417 -12.32 10.02 33.10
C ARG A 417 -12.77 9.01 34.15
N ARG A 418 -11.96 7.97 34.40
CA ARG A 418 -12.26 6.92 35.38
C ARG A 418 -11.93 7.41 36.78
N SER A 419 -10.77 8.05 36.92
CA SER A 419 -10.34 8.69 38.14
C SER A 419 -11.00 10.06 38.23
N GLN A 420 -11.90 10.28 39.17
CA GLN A 420 -12.32 11.65 39.51
C GLN A 420 -11.16 12.47 40.12
N ALA A 421 -9.96 11.88 40.26
CA ALA A 421 -8.77 12.50 40.80
C ALA A 421 -7.54 12.42 39.86
N ARG A 422 -6.40 12.85 40.42
CA ARG A 422 -5.16 13.22 39.73
C ARG A 422 -4.42 11.98 39.21
N VAL A 423 -3.96 12.06 37.97
CA VAL A 423 -3.03 11.07 37.39
C VAL A 423 -1.62 11.66 37.47
N SER A 424 -0.69 11.02 38.17
CA SER A 424 0.72 11.42 38.16
C SER A 424 1.54 10.53 37.24
N LEU A 425 2.43 11.13 36.47
CA LEU A 425 3.30 10.46 35.50
C LEU A 425 4.75 10.85 35.76
N ARG A 426 5.64 9.87 35.77
CA ARG A 426 7.08 10.08 35.74
C ARG A 426 7.69 9.30 34.60
N GLY A 427 8.64 9.89 33.88
CA GLY A 427 9.24 9.22 32.74
C GLY A 427 10.24 10.05 31.98
N SER A 428 10.46 9.71 30.72
CA SER A 428 11.26 10.49 29.78
C SER A 428 10.56 10.67 28.43
N TYR A 429 10.73 11.84 27.82
CA TYR A 429 10.36 12.13 26.44
C TYR A 429 11.63 12.41 25.65
N GLY A 430 11.96 11.52 24.70
CA GLY A 430 13.28 11.52 24.09
C GLY A 430 14.37 11.30 25.14
N THR A 431 15.17 12.33 25.42
CA THR A 431 16.25 12.30 26.43
C THR A 431 15.92 13.10 27.68
N GLU A 432 14.81 13.82 27.70
CA GLU A 432 14.44 14.71 28.79
C GLU A 432 13.54 13.98 29.77
N ALA A 433 13.94 13.94 31.05
CA ALA A 433 13.09 13.42 32.11
C ALA A 433 11.94 14.39 32.38
N PHE A 434 10.77 13.86 32.71
CA PHE A 434 9.62 14.64 33.13
C PHE A 434 8.97 14.02 34.37
N GLU A 435 8.32 14.90 35.14
CA GLU A 435 7.47 14.52 36.26
C GLU A 435 6.24 15.42 36.24
N LEU A 436 5.06 14.81 36.15
CA LEU A 436 3.77 15.47 36.12
C LEU A 436 2.99 15.01 37.35
N ALA A 437 2.85 15.88 38.35
CA ALA A 437 2.06 15.57 39.56
C ALA A 437 0.56 15.43 39.26
N ASP A 438 0.07 16.13 38.23
CA ASP A 438 -1.30 16.04 37.73
C ASP A 438 -1.32 16.22 36.21
N ALA A 439 -1.22 15.11 35.49
CA ALA A 439 -1.28 15.04 34.03
C ALA A 439 -2.70 15.30 33.47
N CYS A 440 -3.74 15.30 34.32
CA CYS A 440 -5.11 15.63 33.90
C CYS A 440 -5.34 17.15 33.89
N GLY A 441 -4.71 17.88 34.81
CA GLY A 441 -4.84 19.34 34.95
C GLY A 441 -3.71 20.15 34.29
N SER A 442 -2.58 19.54 33.95
CA SER A 442 -1.40 20.24 33.44
C SER A 442 -1.22 20.09 31.93
N PRO A 443 -0.68 21.10 31.23
CA PRO A 443 -0.27 20.93 29.84
C PRO A 443 0.82 19.86 29.74
N LEU A 444 0.64 18.90 28.84
CA LEU A 444 1.66 17.89 28.56
C LEU A 444 2.83 18.53 27.78
N PRO A 445 4.10 18.16 28.07
CA PRO A 445 5.25 18.72 27.37
C PRO A 445 5.41 18.16 25.95
N TRP A 446 4.59 17.17 25.57
CA TRP A 446 4.42 16.69 24.21
C TRP A 446 2.96 16.90 23.78
N GLN A 447 2.77 17.33 22.54
CA GLN A 447 1.44 17.43 21.94
C GLN A 447 1.45 16.76 20.57
N PRO A 448 0.39 16.01 20.22
CA PRO A 448 0.26 15.47 18.87
C PRO A 448 0.23 16.64 17.88
N THR A 449 0.94 16.51 16.76
CA THR A 449 1.01 17.60 15.75
C THR A 449 -0.37 17.91 15.18
N LEU A 450 -1.18 16.88 14.97
CA LEU A 450 -2.59 17.01 14.64
C LEU A 450 -3.38 16.01 15.50
N PRO A 451 -4.58 16.39 15.97
CA PRO A 451 -5.50 15.43 16.58
C PRO A 451 -5.76 14.34 15.54
N HIS A 452 -5.45 13.08 15.86
CA HIS A 452 -5.65 11.90 15.00
C HIS A 452 -4.59 11.60 13.94
N PHE A 453 -3.61 12.47 13.67
CA PHE A 453 -2.52 12.09 12.76
C PHE A 453 -1.48 11.26 13.50
N ARG A 454 -1.46 9.95 13.23
CA ARG A 454 -0.55 9.02 13.91
C ARG A 454 0.78 9.03 13.18
N ARG A 455 1.80 9.63 13.78
CA ARG A 455 3.11 9.78 13.13
C ARG A 455 4.04 8.60 13.34
N PHE A 456 3.97 7.95 14.51
CA PHE A 456 4.91 6.91 14.91
C PHE A 456 4.27 5.52 15.05
N GLN A 457 5.12 4.49 15.05
CA GLN A 457 4.72 3.11 15.32
C GLN A 457 4.04 3.00 16.68
N GLN A 458 3.10 2.06 16.78
CA GLN A 458 2.43 1.69 18.04
C GLN A 458 2.90 0.30 18.48
N ASN A 459 2.60 -0.08 19.72
CA ASN A 459 2.89 -1.42 20.27
C ASN A 459 4.37 -1.81 20.17
N LEU A 460 5.27 -0.83 20.28
CA LEU A 460 6.70 -1.09 20.37
C LEU A 460 7.05 -1.46 21.81
N SER A 461 7.82 -2.54 21.96
CA SER A 461 8.41 -2.91 23.23
C SER A 461 9.60 -1.99 23.55
N ARG A 462 9.87 -1.72 24.82
CA ARG A 462 11.15 -1.09 25.22
C ARG A 462 12.34 -1.99 24.99
N GLU A 463 12.12 -3.30 24.97
CA GLU A 463 13.16 -4.29 24.77
C GLU A 463 13.42 -4.55 23.28
N CYS A 464 14.63 -5.01 23.01
CA CYS A 464 15.10 -5.43 21.70
C CYS A 464 15.86 -6.76 21.80
N PRO A 465 15.75 -7.64 20.78
CA PRO A 465 15.00 -7.47 19.52
C PRO A 465 13.47 -7.60 19.71
N GLN A 466 12.68 -7.17 18.72
CA GLN A 466 11.23 -7.31 18.76
C GLN A 466 10.67 -8.04 17.53
N ALA A 467 9.72 -8.94 17.80
CA ALA A 467 8.90 -9.55 16.77
C ALA A 467 8.11 -8.51 15.96
N CYS A 468 7.68 -8.93 14.79
CA CYS A 468 6.88 -8.10 13.89
C CYS A 468 5.62 -7.55 14.57
N VAL A 469 5.34 -6.26 14.39
CA VAL A 469 4.11 -5.61 14.87
C VAL A 469 3.20 -5.37 13.66
N HIS A 470 2.43 -6.39 13.27
CA HIS A 470 1.41 -6.30 12.23
C HIS A 470 0.08 -6.79 12.76
#